data_AF-B8KYW7-F1
#
_entry.id   AF-B8KYW7-F1
#
_cell.length_a   1.000
_cell.length_b   1.000
_cell.length_c   1.000
_cell.angle_alpha   90.00
_cell.angle_beta   90.00
_cell.angle_gamma   90.00
#
_symmetry.space_group_name_H-M   'P 1'
#
loop_
_entity.id
_entity.type
_entity.pdbx_description
1 polymer ?
#
loop_
_entity_poly.entity_id
_entity_poly.type
_entity_poly.pdbx_seq_one_letter_code
_entity_poly.pdbx_strand_id
1 'polypeptide(L)'
;MLPLPDLMAAKKTPAKNAVAKARKDLSKAAKVVHAKPQRTYAPLIDLDQFSEEQLAELMVAAGDAPGRKTYFDFQEERPYLRDGQRVHLDVGRDSTMFDYRDENGARVERTMVTVPPKLREQIQDVTGEEQPILTTALIALASWACQELKKSKRRLVVTTATDDLDPMRRQVRKAIVGRARKQR
;
A
#
# COMPACT_ATOMS: atom_id res chain seq x y z
N MET A 1 36.01 -10.26 75.50
CA MET A 1 36.37 -11.25 74.47
C MET A 1 35.49 -12.47 74.67
N LEU A 2 34.63 -12.77 73.69
CA LEU A 2 33.99 -14.07 73.56
C LEU A 2 34.05 -14.44 72.06
N PRO A 3 34.52 -15.65 71.71
CA PRO A 3 34.84 -16.01 70.33
C PRO A 3 33.58 -16.30 69.51
N LEU A 4 33.60 -15.90 68.24
CA LEU A 4 32.60 -16.26 67.24
C LEU A 4 32.68 -17.77 66.95
N PRO A 5 31.59 -18.54 67.09
CA PRO A 5 31.56 -19.93 66.68
C PRO A 5 31.40 -20.08 65.15
N ASP A 6 32.18 -21.02 64.64
CA ASP A 6 32.43 -21.39 63.25
C ASP A 6 31.16 -21.70 62.43
N LEU A 7 31.03 -21.04 61.26
CA LEU A 7 29.88 -21.07 60.36
C LEU A 7 29.90 -22.24 59.35
N MET A 8 30.73 -23.26 59.57
CA MET A 8 30.94 -24.35 58.61
C MET A 8 30.46 -25.74 59.07
N ALA A 9 29.48 -25.82 59.95
CA ALA A 9 28.80 -27.09 60.25
C ALA A 9 27.66 -27.37 59.23
N ALA A 10 27.98 -28.14 58.20
CA ALA A 10 27.06 -28.62 57.17
C ALA A 10 25.86 -29.38 57.77
N LYS A 11 24.70 -28.74 57.83
CA LYS A 11 23.42 -29.39 58.12
C LYS A 11 22.76 -29.84 56.81
N LYS A 12 22.68 -31.16 56.64
CA LYS A 12 21.91 -31.86 55.60
C LYS A 12 20.47 -31.31 55.56
N THR A 13 20.06 -30.84 54.39
CA THR A 13 18.69 -30.37 54.11
C THR A 13 17.70 -31.54 54.20
N PRO A 14 16.59 -31.42 54.96
CA PRO A 14 15.49 -32.36 54.86
C PRO A 14 14.72 -32.16 53.55
N ALA A 15 14.25 -33.26 52.97
CA ALA A 15 13.60 -33.34 51.68
C ALA A 15 12.40 -32.37 51.55
N LYS A 16 12.44 -31.49 50.54
CA LYS A 16 11.31 -30.65 50.14
C LYS A 16 10.30 -31.46 49.34
N ASN A 17 9.40 -32.18 49.99
CA ASN A 17 8.11 -32.52 49.39
C ASN A 17 7.18 -31.30 49.52
N ALA A 18 7.43 -30.30 48.67
CA ALA A 18 6.55 -29.15 48.50
C ALA A 18 5.59 -29.41 47.33
N VAL A 19 4.36 -29.79 47.68
CA VAL A 19 3.10 -29.51 46.98
C VAL A 19 3.24 -29.24 45.47
N ALA A 20 3.18 -30.30 44.66
CA ALA A 20 2.96 -30.18 43.22
C ALA A 20 1.52 -29.71 42.97
N LYS A 21 1.31 -28.38 42.93
CA LYS A 21 0.10 -27.77 42.36
C LYS A 21 -0.02 -28.26 40.91
N ALA A 22 -1.07 -29.02 40.61
CA ALA A 22 -1.45 -29.37 39.25
C ALA A 22 -1.53 -28.07 38.41
N ARG A 23 -0.58 -27.88 37.50
CA ARG A 23 -0.60 -26.76 36.56
C ARG A 23 -1.83 -26.94 35.68
N LYS A 24 -2.79 -26.00 35.77
CA LYS A 24 -3.95 -25.99 34.89
C LYS A 24 -3.45 -25.89 33.44
N ASP A 25 -3.79 -26.88 32.63
CA ASP A 25 -3.42 -26.88 31.22
C ASP A 25 -4.20 -25.79 30.47
N LEU A 26 -3.47 -24.73 30.10
CA LEU A 26 -4.00 -23.57 29.37
C LEU A 26 -4.00 -23.80 27.85
N SER A 27 -3.64 -24.99 27.36
CA SER A 27 -3.58 -25.34 25.93
C SER A 27 -4.91 -25.08 25.21
N LYS A 28 -6.04 -25.34 25.88
CA LYS A 28 -7.39 -25.05 25.34
C LYS A 28 -7.65 -23.55 25.23
N ALA A 29 -7.28 -22.76 26.22
CA ALA A 29 -7.45 -21.30 26.19
C ALA A 29 -6.54 -20.66 25.13
N ALA A 30 -5.29 -21.12 25.02
CA ALA A 30 -4.36 -20.68 23.99
C ALA A 30 -4.87 -20.98 22.58
N LYS A 31 -5.50 -22.14 22.35
CA LYS A 31 -6.13 -22.47 21.05
C LYS A 31 -7.28 -21.54 20.68
N VAL A 32 -8.07 -21.08 21.65
CA VAL A 32 -9.18 -20.15 21.41
C VAL A 32 -8.66 -18.73 21.14
N VAL A 33 -7.66 -18.27 21.90
CA VAL A 33 -7.07 -16.92 21.74
C VAL A 33 -6.25 -16.80 20.45
N HIS A 34 -5.58 -17.89 20.03
CA HIS A 34 -4.81 -17.94 18.78
C HIS A 34 -5.58 -18.55 17.59
N ALA A 35 -6.87 -18.84 17.74
CA ALA A 35 -7.69 -19.27 16.61
C ALA A 35 -7.76 -18.12 15.60
N LYS A 36 -7.15 -18.31 14.43
CA LYS A 36 -7.27 -17.36 13.33
C LYS A 36 -8.76 -17.27 12.98
N PRO A 37 -9.36 -16.06 12.96
CA PRO A 37 -10.75 -15.93 12.59
C PRO A 37 -10.95 -16.52 11.20
N GLN A 38 -11.88 -17.48 11.07
CA GLN A 38 -12.31 -17.99 9.77
C GLN A 38 -12.98 -16.84 9.03
N ARG A 39 -12.20 -16.16 8.18
CA ARG A 39 -12.71 -15.10 7.32
C ARG A 39 -13.48 -15.75 6.18
N THR A 40 -14.79 -15.62 6.20
CA THR A 40 -15.64 -15.82 5.03
C THR A 40 -15.39 -14.67 4.06
N TYR A 41 -14.62 -14.93 3.01
CA TYR A 41 -14.45 -13.97 1.93
C TYR A 41 -15.69 -14.02 1.03
N ALA A 42 -16.18 -12.85 0.60
CA ALA A 42 -17.18 -12.78 -0.46
C ALA A 42 -16.68 -13.57 -1.69
N PRO A 43 -17.58 -14.25 -2.44
CA PRO A 43 -17.19 -14.97 -3.64
C PRO A 43 -16.46 -14.00 -4.57
N LEU A 44 -15.23 -14.37 -4.95
CA LEU A 44 -14.47 -13.64 -5.95
C LEU A 44 -15.20 -13.76 -7.27
N ILE A 45 -15.16 -12.70 -8.08
CA ILE A 45 -15.68 -12.78 -9.45
C ILE A 45 -14.95 -13.89 -10.19
N ASP A 46 -15.66 -14.57 -11.07
CA ASP A 46 -15.02 -15.47 -12.00
C ASP A 46 -14.16 -14.64 -12.96
N LEU A 47 -12.89 -14.98 -13.12
CA LEU A 47 -12.01 -14.29 -14.06
C LEU A 47 -12.23 -14.80 -15.48
N ASP A 48 -12.70 -16.04 -15.62
CA ASP A 48 -12.83 -16.71 -16.91
C ASP A 48 -14.05 -16.18 -17.71
N GLN A 49 -14.85 -15.28 -17.11
CA GLN A 49 -15.95 -14.59 -17.77
C GLN A 49 -15.51 -13.37 -18.63
N PHE A 50 -14.26 -12.93 -18.50
CA PHE A 50 -13.71 -11.80 -19.25
C PHE A 50 -12.76 -12.29 -20.34
N SER A 51 -12.75 -11.60 -21.49
CA SER A 51 -11.66 -11.78 -22.45
C SER A 51 -10.33 -11.24 -21.89
N GLU A 52 -9.21 -11.64 -22.48
CA GLU A 52 -7.89 -11.12 -22.11
C GLU A 52 -7.83 -9.58 -22.25
N GLU A 53 -8.42 -9.04 -23.32
CA GLU A 53 -8.48 -7.60 -23.57
C GLU A 53 -9.30 -6.86 -22.50
N GLN A 54 -10.46 -7.40 -22.12
CA GLN A 54 -11.30 -6.84 -21.06
C GLN A 54 -10.60 -6.89 -19.70
N LEU A 55 -9.88 -7.99 -19.44
CA LEU A 55 -9.11 -8.12 -18.21
C LEU A 55 -7.97 -7.09 -18.17
N ALA A 56 -7.24 -6.93 -19.27
CA ALA A 56 -6.18 -5.93 -19.40
C ALA A 56 -6.74 -4.51 -19.19
N GLU A 57 -7.89 -4.21 -19.77
CA GLU A 57 -8.57 -2.93 -19.57
C GLU A 57 -8.96 -2.72 -18.09
N LEU A 58 -9.51 -3.73 -17.42
CA LEU A 58 -9.88 -3.66 -16.00
C LEU A 58 -8.67 -3.59 -15.04
N MET A 59 -7.48 -3.89 -15.55
CA MET A 59 -6.21 -3.89 -14.82
C MET A 59 -5.41 -2.58 -14.91
N VAL A 60 -5.88 -1.62 -15.71
CA VAL A 60 -5.37 -0.24 -15.71
C VAL A 60 -6.28 0.70 -14.91
N ALA A 61 -5.86 1.94 -14.64
CA ALA A 61 -6.74 2.91 -13.99
C ALA A 61 -7.56 3.69 -15.03
N ALA A 62 -8.68 4.30 -14.62
CA ALA A 62 -9.43 5.21 -15.49
C ALA A 62 -8.57 6.38 -16.03
N GLY A 63 -7.55 6.81 -15.28
CA GLY A 63 -6.60 7.82 -15.72
C GLY A 63 -5.78 7.44 -16.96
N ASP A 64 -5.63 6.13 -17.22
CA ASP A 64 -4.89 5.59 -18.37
C ASP A 64 -5.79 5.36 -19.60
N ALA A 65 -7.08 5.72 -19.54
CA ALA A 65 -8.01 5.47 -20.64
C ALA A 65 -7.54 6.13 -21.97
N PRO A 66 -7.71 5.44 -23.12
CA PRO A 66 -7.39 5.99 -24.42
C PRO A 66 -8.04 7.36 -24.64
N GLY A 67 -7.25 8.34 -25.08
CA GLY A 67 -7.72 9.71 -25.34
C GLY A 67 -7.63 10.69 -24.16
N ARG A 68 -7.34 10.23 -22.94
CA ARG A 68 -7.03 11.15 -21.83
C ARG A 68 -5.69 11.82 -22.06
N LYS A 69 -5.64 13.14 -21.81
CA LYS A 69 -4.39 13.90 -21.88
C LYS A 69 -3.50 13.63 -20.67
N THR A 70 -4.10 13.45 -19.49
CA THR A 70 -3.41 13.30 -18.20
C THR A 70 -4.04 12.21 -17.35
N TYR A 71 -3.22 11.59 -16.50
CA TYR A 71 -3.67 10.57 -15.56
C TYR A 71 -4.65 11.12 -14.51
N PHE A 72 -4.29 12.25 -13.89
CA PHE A 72 -5.14 12.97 -12.96
C PHE A 72 -5.97 14.04 -13.68
N ASP A 73 -7.06 14.43 -13.05
CA ASP A 73 -7.80 15.63 -13.39
C ASP A 73 -7.18 16.81 -12.63
N PHE A 74 -6.93 17.89 -13.36
CA PHE A 74 -6.29 19.09 -12.85
C PHE A 74 -7.24 20.28 -12.96
N GLN A 75 -7.39 21.04 -11.88
CA GLN A 75 -8.10 22.30 -11.88
C GLN A 75 -7.17 23.41 -11.38
N GLU A 76 -7.15 24.54 -12.10
CA GLU A 76 -6.37 25.71 -11.72
C GLU A 76 -7.24 26.68 -10.92
N GLU A 77 -6.78 27.01 -9.72
CA GLU A 77 -7.49 27.90 -8.80
C GLU A 77 -6.55 28.93 -8.15
N ARG A 78 -7.12 29.83 -7.35
CA ARG A 78 -6.33 30.79 -6.57
C ARG A 78 -5.75 30.11 -5.31
N PRO A 79 -4.47 30.38 -4.96
CA PRO A 79 -3.89 29.94 -3.71
C PRO A 79 -4.67 30.47 -2.50
N TYR A 80 -4.74 29.65 -1.46
CA TYR A 80 -5.32 30.03 -0.16
C TYR A 80 -4.28 29.94 0.95
N LEU A 81 -4.58 30.57 2.09
CA LEU A 81 -3.75 30.50 3.28
C LEU A 81 -4.19 29.34 4.17
N ARG A 82 -3.23 28.53 4.58
CA ARG A 82 -3.38 27.48 5.59
C ARG A 82 -2.23 27.61 6.57
N ASP A 83 -2.54 27.83 7.85
CA ASP A 83 -1.54 28.01 8.92
C ASP A 83 -0.47 29.07 8.58
N GLY A 84 -0.90 30.18 7.96
CA GLY A 84 -0.02 31.27 7.53
C GLY A 84 0.79 31.00 6.25
N GLN A 85 0.70 29.81 5.66
CA GLN A 85 1.41 29.44 4.44
C GLN A 85 0.47 29.44 3.22
N ARG A 86 0.96 29.88 2.06
CA ARG A 86 0.22 29.81 0.79
C ARG A 86 0.27 28.40 0.22
N VAL A 87 -0.89 27.81 0.00
CA VAL A 87 -1.03 26.47 -0.58
C VAL A 87 -1.19 26.58 -2.09
N HIS A 88 -0.23 25.99 -2.82
CA HIS A 88 -0.16 25.99 -4.28
C HIS A 88 -0.46 24.63 -4.92
N LEU A 89 -0.52 23.56 -4.13
CA LEU A 89 -0.90 22.23 -4.56
C LEU A 89 -1.87 21.66 -3.53
N ASP A 90 -3.06 21.26 -3.99
CA ASP A 90 -4.06 20.59 -3.17
C ASP A 90 -4.30 19.20 -3.75
N VAL A 91 -3.96 18.17 -2.97
CA VAL A 91 -4.19 16.77 -3.34
C VAL A 91 -5.33 16.27 -2.48
N GLY A 92 -6.47 15.99 -3.11
CA GLY A 92 -7.64 15.48 -2.42
C GLY A 92 -7.32 14.23 -1.60
N ARG A 93 -7.96 14.07 -0.44
CA ARG A 93 -7.74 12.88 0.43
C ARG A 93 -8.11 11.56 -0.25
N ASP A 94 -9.04 11.63 -1.19
CA ASP A 94 -9.49 10.48 -1.97
C ASP A 94 -8.65 10.26 -3.24
N SER A 95 -7.71 11.17 -3.53
CA SER A 95 -6.78 11.06 -4.65
C SER A 95 -5.74 9.97 -4.34
N THR A 96 -6.14 8.72 -4.58
CA THR A 96 -5.32 7.54 -4.32
C THR A 96 -4.81 6.94 -5.63
N MET A 97 -3.61 6.35 -5.57
CA MET A 97 -3.05 5.63 -6.70
C MET A 97 -3.74 4.27 -6.88
N PHE A 98 -3.98 3.91 -8.13
CA PHE A 98 -4.44 2.56 -8.49
C PHE A 98 -3.38 1.51 -8.14
N ASP A 99 -3.80 0.36 -7.58
CA ASP A 99 -2.90 -0.75 -7.20
C ASP A 99 -2.65 -1.66 -8.42
N TYR A 100 -1.69 -1.27 -9.27
CA TYR A 100 -1.32 -2.05 -10.45
C TYR A 100 -0.66 -3.38 -10.05
N ARG A 101 -1.12 -4.46 -10.69
CA ARG A 101 -0.66 -5.83 -10.47
C ARG A 101 -0.52 -6.57 -11.78
N ASP A 102 0.37 -7.55 -11.80
CA ASP A 102 0.47 -8.49 -12.91
C ASP A 102 -0.62 -9.57 -12.84
N GLU A 103 -0.67 -10.41 -13.86
CA GLU A 103 -1.57 -11.57 -13.99
C GLU A 103 -1.40 -12.57 -12.84
N ASN A 104 -0.24 -12.57 -12.19
CA ASN A 104 0.08 -13.40 -11.03
C ASN A 104 -0.25 -12.70 -9.70
N GLY A 105 -0.95 -11.58 -9.74
CA GLY A 105 -1.36 -10.79 -8.57
C GLY A 105 -0.19 -10.22 -7.77
N ALA A 106 1.05 -10.30 -8.28
CA ALA A 106 2.17 -9.58 -7.73
C ALA A 106 2.01 -8.10 -8.07
N ARG A 107 2.42 -7.24 -7.15
CA ARG A 107 2.56 -5.83 -7.49
C ARG A 107 3.67 -5.76 -8.52
N VAL A 108 3.40 -5.10 -9.64
CA VAL A 108 4.35 -5.00 -10.76
C VAL A 108 5.69 -4.45 -10.28
N GLU A 109 5.70 -3.59 -9.23
CA GLU A 109 6.91 -3.24 -8.48
C GLU A 109 6.63 -3.07 -6.97
N ARG A 110 7.61 -3.37 -6.11
CA ARG A 110 7.48 -3.26 -4.64
C ARG A 110 8.44 -2.20 -4.07
N THR A 111 7.84 -1.15 -3.49
CA THR A 111 8.47 -0.01 -2.79
C THR A 111 9.20 1.00 -3.69
N MET A 112 8.67 1.22 -4.89
CA MET A 112 9.07 2.30 -5.81
C MET A 112 7.82 3.06 -6.24
N VAL A 113 7.96 4.35 -6.55
CA VAL A 113 6.87 5.17 -7.10
C VAL A 113 6.39 4.51 -8.39
N THR A 114 5.17 3.96 -8.38
CA THR A 114 4.58 3.39 -9.58
C THR A 114 4.25 4.52 -10.55
N VAL A 115 4.86 4.49 -11.72
CA VAL A 115 4.60 5.44 -12.81
C VAL A 115 3.50 4.86 -13.68
N PRO A 116 2.31 5.48 -13.76
CA PRO A 116 1.24 5.01 -14.64
C PRO A 116 1.71 4.94 -16.10
N PRO A 117 1.21 3.98 -16.90
CA PRO A 117 1.52 3.89 -18.32
C PRO A 117 1.36 5.24 -19.04
N LYS A 118 0.27 5.97 -18.72
CA LYS A 118 0.04 7.26 -19.38
C LYS A 118 1.08 8.32 -19.03
N LEU A 119 1.57 8.34 -17.79
CA LEU A 119 2.63 9.27 -17.39
C LEU A 119 3.97 8.92 -18.03
N ARG A 120 4.24 7.62 -18.26
CA ARG A 120 5.43 7.19 -18.98
C ARG A 120 5.41 7.70 -20.43
N GLU A 121 4.29 7.55 -21.14
CA GLU A 121 4.12 8.09 -22.49
C GLU A 121 4.35 9.60 -22.54
N GLN A 122 3.73 10.34 -21.61
CA GLN A 122 3.92 11.80 -21.53
C GLN A 122 5.38 12.21 -21.32
N ILE A 123 6.12 11.45 -20.51
CA ILE A 123 7.55 11.73 -20.29
C ILE A 123 8.33 11.41 -21.56
N GLN A 124 8.07 10.28 -22.22
CA GLN A 124 8.69 9.94 -23.51
C GLN A 124 8.45 11.03 -24.56
N ASP A 125 7.22 11.54 -24.66
CA ASP A 125 6.86 12.61 -25.60
C ASP A 125 7.65 13.90 -25.33
N VAL A 126 7.85 14.26 -24.06
CA VAL A 126 8.55 15.49 -23.68
C VAL A 126 10.07 15.34 -23.78
N THR A 127 10.62 14.16 -23.50
CA THR A 127 12.07 13.90 -23.62
C THR A 127 12.50 13.55 -25.03
N GLY A 128 11.58 13.07 -25.88
CA GLY A 128 11.88 12.52 -27.20
C GLY A 128 12.65 11.19 -27.13
N GLU A 129 12.72 10.55 -25.96
CA GLU A 129 13.44 9.30 -25.74
C GLU A 129 12.47 8.11 -25.71
N GLU A 130 12.80 7.02 -26.39
CA GLU A 130 12.00 5.78 -26.35
C GLU A 130 12.01 5.14 -24.95
N GLN A 131 13.12 5.24 -24.23
CA GLN A 131 13.27 4.71 -22.87
C GLN A 131 13.94 5.74 -21.94
N PRO A 132 13.18 6.74 -21.45
CA PRO A 132 13.75 7.80 -20.63
C PRO A 132 14.20 7.31 -19.26
N ILE A 133 15.20 8.00 -18.69
CA ILE A 133 15.59 7.82 -17.29
C ILE A 133 14.48 8.40 -16.40
N LEU A 134 13.41 7.63 -16.20
CA LEU A 134 12.14 8.06 -15.61
C LEU A 134 12.30 8.77 -14.27
N THR A 135 13.10 8.22 -13.36
CA THR A 135 13.31 8.81 -12.04
C THR A 135 13.86 10.23 -12.13
N THR A 136 14.87 10.44 -12.99
CA THR A 136 15.48 11.75 -13.20
C THR A 136 14.50 12.72 -13.85
N ALA A 137 13.77 12.28 -14.87
CA ALA A 137 12.76 13.09 -15.55
C ALA A 137 11.64 13.51 -14.59
N LEU A 138 11.14 12.60 -13.75
CA LEU A 138 10.13 12.88 -12.73
C LEU A 138 10.61 13.90 -11.71
N ILE A 139 11.82 13.74 -11.18
CA ILE A 139 12.41 14.67 -10.22
C ILE A 139 12.57 16.07 -10.85
N ALA A 140 13.07 16.13 -12.09
CA ALA A 140 13.25 17.38 -12.82
C ALA A 140 11.91 18.10 -13.07
N LEU A 141 10.90 17.37 -13.57
CA LEU A 141 9.55 17.90 -13.83
C LEU A 141 8.87 18.36 -12.55
N ALA A 142 8.96 17.57 -11.47
CA ALA A 142 8.38 17.95 -10.17
C ALA A 142 9.04 19.20 -9.59
N SER A 143 10.38 19.30 -9.67
CA SER A 143 11.13 20.48 -9.23
C SER A 143 10.72 21.73 -10.01
N TRP A 144 10.64 21.62 -11.34
CA TRP A 144 10.20 22.70 -12.22
C TRP A 144 8.75 23.11 -11.92
N ALA A 145 7.82 22.16 -11.81
CA ALA A 145 6.41 22.42 -11.52
C ALA A 145 6.21 23.14 -10.17
N CYS A 146 6.99 22.77 -9.14
CA CYS A 146 6.96 23.46 -7.84
C CYS A 146 7.33 24.94 -7.96
N GLN A 147 8.30 25.28 -8.81
CA GLN A 147 8.70 26.67 -9.07
C GLN A 147 7.64 27.41 -9.88
N GLU A 148 7.10 26.77 -10.91
CA GLU A 148 6.12 27.36 -11.82
C GLU A 148 4.79 27.68 -11.12
N LEU A 149 4.32 26.83 -10.20
CA LEU A 149 3.12 27.09 -9.40
C LEU A 149 3.28 28.33 -8.51
N LYS A 150 4.46 28.52 -7.91
CA LYS A 150 4.76 29.72 -7.10
C LYS A 150 4.84 30.96 -7.96
N LYS A 151 5.56 30.89 -9.09
CA LYS A 151 5.76 32.01 -10.02
C LYS A 151 4.44 32.48 -10.63
N SER A 152 3.61 31.55 -11.09
CA SER A 152 2.32 31.84 -11.71
C SER A 152 1.23 32.23 -10.69
N LYS A 153 1.51 32.14 -9.38
CA LYS A 153 0.56 32.40 -8.30
C LYS A 153 -0.75 31.61 -8.45
N ARG A 154 -0.65 30.41 -9.01
CA ARG A 154 -1.77 29.47 -9.19
C ARG A 154 -1.71 28.38 -8.13
N ARG A 155 -2.87 27.81 -7.84
CA ARG A 155 -3.03 26.56 -7.11
C ARG A 155 -3.47 25.49 -8.08
N LEU A 156 -2.81 24.34 -8.04
CA LEU A 156 -3.26 23.16 -8.75
C LEU A 156 -4.05 22.28 -7.79
N VAL A 157 -5.30 21.97 -8.12
CA VAL A 157 -6.11 20.95 -7.43
C VAL A 157 -6.03 19.66 -8.24
N VAL A 158 -5.67 18.57 -7.56
CA VAL A 158 -5.45 17.26 -8.18
C VAL A 158 -6.49 16.27 -7.67
N THR A 159 -7.28 15.75 -8.61
CA THR A 159 -8.30 14.72 -8.36
C THR A 159 -8.04 13.50 -9.22
N THR A 160 -8.36 12.31 -8.71
CA THR A 160 -8.35 11.08 -9.51
C THR A 160 -9.40 11.15 -10.61
N ALA A 161 -9.08 10.57 -11.77
CA ALA A 161 -10.04 10.38 -12.85
C ALA A 161 -11.31 9.69 -12.32
N THR A 162 -12.47 10.15 -12.78
CA THR A 162 -13.75 9.48 -12.47
C THR A 162 -13.74 8.07 -13.07
N ASP A 163 -14.06 7.06 -12.26
CA ASP A 163 -13.96 5.64 -12.63
C ASP A 163 -15.26 4.91 -12.30
N ASP A 164 -16.18 4.85 -13.27
CA ASP A 164 -17.44 4.11 -13.14
C ASP A 164 -17.22 2.60 -12.95
N LEU A 165 -16.04 2.10 -13.33
CA LEU A 165 -15.66 0.70 -13.22
C LEU A 165 -14.87 0.39 -11.95
N ASP A 166 -14.57 1.34 -11.05
CA ASP A 166 -13.74 1.08 -9.86
C ASP A 166 -14.24 -0.11 -9.02
N PRO A 167 -15.55 -0.28 -8.75
CA PRO A 167 -16.05 -1.45 -8.03
C PRO A 167 -15.67 -2.77 -8.72
N MET A 168 -15.79 -2.82 -10.05
CA MET A 168 -15.46 -3.98 -10.86
C MET A 168 -13.94 -4.22 -10.91
N ARG A 169 -13.15 -3.19 -11.24
CA ARG A 169 -11.68 -3.27 -11.27
C ARG A 169 -11.14 -3.75 -9.92
N ARG A 170 -11.71 -3.29 -8.80
CA ARG A 170 -11.34 -3.73 -7.44
C ARG A 170 -11.65 -5.20 -7.19
N GLN A 171 -12.76 -5.71 -7.69
CA GLN A 171 -13.13 -7.12 -7.60
C GLN A 171 -12.20 -7.99 -8.45
N VAL A 172 -11.90 -7.58 -9.68
CA VAL A 172 -10.94 -8.24 -10.59
C VAL A 172 -9.58 -8.37 -9.92
N ARG A 173 -9.03 -7.27 -9.39
CA ARG A 173 -7.73 -7.28 -8.68
C ARG A 173 -7.74 -8.24 -7.49
N LYS A 174 -8.81 -8.26 -6.70
CA LYS A 174 -8.95 -9.20 -5.57
C LYS A 174 -9.00 -10.65 -6.05
N ALA A 175 -9.68 -10.92 -7.17
CA ALA A 175 -9.80 -12.26 -7.74
C ALA A 175 -8.46 -12.78 -8.24
N ILE A 176 -7.69 -11.96 -8.96
CA ILE A 176 -6.34 -12.29 -9.43
C ILE A 176 -5.42 -12.60 -8.25
N VAL A 177 -5.39 -11.74 -7.22
CA VAL A 177 -4.60 -11.98 -6.00
C VAL A 177 -5.04 -13.26 -5.28
N GLY A 178 -6.35 -13.54 -5.27
CA GLY A 178 -6.90 -14.77 -4.71
C GLY A 178 -6.44 -16.01 -5.45
N ARG A 179 -6.49 -16.01 -6.80
CA ARG A 179 -6.03 -17.10 -7.67
C ARG A 179 -4.55 -17.38 -7.47
N ALA A 180 -3.72 -16.34 -7.50
CA ALA A 180 -2.28 -16.46 -7.31
C ALA A 180 -1.88 -17.02 -5.94
N ARG A 181 -2.65 -16.72 -4.88
CA ARG A 181 -2.42 -17.28 -3.54
C ARG A 181 -2.79 -18.76 -3.43
N LYS A 182 -3.77 -19.23 -4.19
CA LYS A 182 -4.17 -20.65 -4.20
C LYS A 182 -3.18 -21.53 -4.96
N GLN A 183 -2.43 -20.95 -5.90
CA GLN A 183 -1.44 -21.66 -6.72
C GLN A 183 -0.05 -21.74 -6.06
N ARG A 184 0.14 -21.15 -4.87
CA ARG A 184 1.36 -21.21 -4.06
C ARG A 184 1.21 -22.17 -2.90
#